data_AF-L7LAA3-F1
#
_entry.id   AF-L7LAA3-F1
#
_cell.length_a   1.000
_cell.length_b   1.000
_cell.length_c   1.000
_cell.angle_alpha   90.00
_cell.angle_beta   90.00
_cell.angle_gamma   90.00
#
_symmetry.space_group_name_H-M   'P 1'
#
loop_
_entity.id
_entity.type
_entity.pdbx_description
1 polymer ?
#
loop_
_entity_poly.entity_id
_entity_poly.type
_entity_poly.pdbx_seq_one_letter_code
_entity_poly.pdbx_strand_id
1 'polypeptide(L)'
;MASHLNRQRVNQIAVGVAATVVTTVIIWLDVASAIWQEVVILSGLAAGFVTFLLTVFVLDKVLARSTARRWAPVNRLAFTEFLHALADDDASEISRGQVITRSLTPPAYQIDPQRYDDELEQLRDLVLRERALLSDLLSRWAPFLASSGDNEAVLQHIADIALSFDRIRDAALEAESDHDPALHARVSDEVRECNSRLLMLTDELRRRLTTTAA
;
A
#
# COMPACT_ATOMS: atom_id res chain seq x y z
N MET A 1 6.05 10.73 -12.20
CA MET A 1 5.42 9.55 -11.57
C MET A 1 4.64 8.67 -12.54
N ALA A 2 3.87 9.21 -13.51
CA ALA A 2 3.13 8.42 -14.51
C ALA A 2 4.00 7.51 -15.42
N SER A 3 5.28 7.86 -15.64
CA SER A 3 6.20 7.08 -16.49
C SER A 3 6.62 5.74 -15.88
N HIS A 4 6.70 5.63 -14.55
CA HIS A 4 7.11 4.38 -13.88
C HIS A 4 6.01 3.32 -13.88
N LEU A 5 4.75 3.74 -13.68
CA LEU A 5 3.58 2.84 -13.75
C LEU A 5 3.36 2.29 -15.16
N ASN A 6 3.55 3.12 -16.19
CA ASN A 6 3.49 2.66 -17.59
C ASN A 6 4.62 1.68 -17.90
N ARG A 7 5.84 1.90 -17.38
CA ARG A 7 6.98 1.01 -17.61
C ARG A 7 6.79 -0.35 -16.94
N GLN A 8 6.17 -0.41 -15.76
CA GLN A 8 5.81 -1.67 -15.10
C GLN A 8 4.74 -2.45 -15.87
N ARG A 9 3.66 -1.79 -16.32
CA ARG A 9 2.62 -2.45 -17.14
C ARG A 9 3.16 -2.93 -18.49
N VAL A 10 4.00 -2.13 -19.14
CA VAL A 10 4.66 -2.49 -20.41
C VAL A 10 5.63 -3.65 -20.21
N ASN A 11 6.42 -3.66 -19.13
CA ASN A 11 7.30 -4.79 -18.82
C ASN A 11 6.51 -6.07 -18.54
N GLN A 12 5.39 -6.00 -17.81
CA GLN A 12 4.55 -7.16 -17.54
C GLN A 12 3.89 -7.72 -18.81
N ILE A 13 3.41 -6.85 -19.71
CA ILE A 13 2.85 -7.26 -21.00
C ILE A 13 3.95 -7.85 -21.89
N ALA A 14 5.13 -7.22 -21.95
CA ALA A 14 6.27 -7.70 -22.73
C ALA A 14 6.75 -9.09 -22.25
N VAL A 15 6.78 -9.31 -20.94
CA VAL A 15 7.13 -10.63 -20.36
C VAL A 15 6.08 -11.68 -20.69
N GLY A 16 4.78 -11.35 -20.61
CA GLY A 16 3.70 -12.28 -20.96
C GLY A 16 3.71 -12.66 -22.45
N VAL A 17 3.96 -11.68 -23.33
CA VAL A 17 4.11 -11.91 -24.78
C VAL A 17 5.36 -12.74 -25.06
N ALA A 18 6.49 -12.42 -24.43
CA ALA A 18 7.73 -13.19 -24.59
C ALA A 18 7.56 -14.65 -24.13
N ALA A 19 6.91 -14.88 -22.99
CA ALA A 19 6.61 -16.23 -22.52
C ALA A 19 5.72 -16.99 -23.51
N THR A 20 4.67 -16.35 -24.03
CA THR A 20 3.76 -16.97 -25.01
C THR A 20 4.48 -17.30 -26.32
N VAL A 21 5.34 -16.40 -26.81
CA VAL A 21 6.15 -16.61 -28.01
C VAL A 21 7.14 -17.75 -27.79
N VAL A 22 7.85 -17.79 -26.66
CA VAL A 22 8.78 -18.87 -26.33
C VAL A 22 8.06 -20.21 -26.24
N THR A 23 6.91 -20.27 -25.57
CA THR A 23 6.09 -21.49 -25.51
C THR A 23 5.63 -21.94 -26.89
N THR A 24 5.15 -21.01 -27.72
CA THR A 24 4.70 -21.31 -29.09
C THR A 24 5.84 -21.82 -29.97
N VAL A 25 7.03 -21.21 -29.85
CA VAL A 25 8.24 -21.62 -30.58
C VAL A 25 8.73 -23.00 -30.13
N ILE A 26 8.69 -23.31 -28.83
CA ILE A 26 9.04 -24.63 -28.31
C ILE A 26 8.07 -25.69 -28.83
N ILE A 27 6.76 -25.44 -28.76
CA ILE A 27 5.73 -26.35 -29.29
C ILE A 27 5.88 -26.52 -30.80
N TRP A 28 6.22 -25.45 -31.52
CA TRP A 28 6.40 -25.51 -32.97
C TRP A 28 7.65 -26.31 -33.36
N LEU A 29 8.78 -26.11 -32.67
CA LEU A 29 10.00 -26.91 -32.86
C LEU A 29 9.77 -28.38 -32.54
N ASP A 30 9.02 -28.65 -31.48
CA ASP A 30 8.59 -30.00 -31.08
C ASP A 30 7.79 -30.68 -32.21
N VAL A 31 6.74 -30.04 -32.72
CA VAL A 31 5.87 -30.61 -33.78
C VAL A 31 6.57 -30.69 -35.14
N ALA A 32 7.39 -29.69 -35.50
CA ALA A 32 7.99 -29.57 -36.83
C ALA A 32 9.26 -30.40 -37.01
N SER A 33 10.00 -30.67 -35.92
CA SER A 33 11.21 -31.49 -36.00
C SER A 33 10.86 -32.95 -35.75
N ALA A 34 10.94 -33.80 -36.78
CA ALA A 34 10.73 -35.26 -36.65
C ALA A 34 11.88 -35.99 -35.91
N ILE A 35 12.51 -35.33 -34.92
CA ILE A 35 13.68 -35.78 -34.15
C ILE A 35 13.25 -36.71 -32.98
N TRP A 36 11.95 -36.95 -32.82
CA TRP A 36 11.32 -37.57 -31.65
C TRP A 36 11.54 -39.06 -31.43
N GLN A 37 12.16 -39.78 -32.35
CA GLN A 37 12.43 -41.21 -32.13
C GLN A 37 13.65 -41.47 -31.23
N GLU A 38 14.61 -40.55 -31.14
CA GLU A 38 15.81 -40.74 -30.30
C GLU A 38 15.81 -39.91 -29.00
N VAL A 39 14.86 -38.98 -28.84
CA VAL A 39 14.91 -37.95 -27.79
C VAL A 39 13.63 -37.94 -26.93
N VAL A 40 13.14 -39.11 -26.54
CA VAL A 40 11.92 -39.27 -25.70
C VAL A 40 12.08 -38.72 -24.27
N ILE A 41 13.31 -38.47 -23.81
CA ILE A 41 13.58 -37.95 -22.46
C ILE A 41 13.56 -36.41 -22.42
N LEU A 42 14.16 -35.75 -23.42
CA LEU A 42 14.26 -34.28 -23.46
C LEU A 42 12.90 -33.61 -23.71
N SER A 43 12.05 -34.33 -24.42
CA SER A 43 10.68 -33.99 -24.72
C SER A 43 9.73 -33.99 -23.52
N GLY A 44 9.80 -35.05 -22.69
CA GLY A 44 9.05 -35.11 -21.44
C GLY A 44 9.45 -33.97 -20.50
N LEU A 45 10.73 -33.59 -20.50
CA LEU A 45 11.23 -32.46 -19.72
C LEU A 45 10.74 -31.11 -20.27
N ALA A 46 10.75 -30.92 -21.60
CA ALA A 46 10.23 -29.71 -22.24
C ALA A 46 8.72 -29.54 -22.02
N ALA A 47 7.92 -30.60 -22.20
CA ALA A 47 6.49 -30.59 -21.93
C ALA A 47 6.19 -30.33 -20.44
N GLY A 48 6.97 -30.94 -19.54
CA GLY A 48 6.88 -30.68 -18.10
C GLY A 48 7.21 -29.23 -17.74
N PHE A 49 8.25 -28.64 -18.35
CA PHE A 49 8.63 -27.25 -18.15
C PHE A 49 7.58 -26.26 -18.68
N VAL A 50 7.03 -26.50 -19.86
CA VAL A 50 5.93 -25.70 -20.41
C VAL A 50 4.69 -25.78 -19.52
N THR A 51 4.34 -26.98 -19.06
CA THR A 51 3.20 -27.17 -18.15
C THR A 51 3.45 -26.47 -16.82
N PHE A 52 4.67 -26.55 -16.27
CA PHE A 52 5.07 -25.83 -15.06
C PHE A 52 4.95 -24.31 -15.24
N LEU A 53 5.50 -23.75 -16.33
CA LEU A 53 5.39 -22.32 -16.63
C LEU A 53 3.93 -21.90 -16.81
N LEU A 54 3.14 -22.66 -17.56
CA LEU A 54 1.72 -22.37 -17.77
C LEU A 54 0.97 -22.40 -16.42
N THR A 55 1.28 -23.37 -15.57
CA THR A 55 0.66 -23.50 -14.24
C THR A 55 1.02 -22.29 -13.39
N VAL A 56 2.29 -21.94 -13.24
CA VAL A 56 2.71 -20.77 -12.45
C VAL A 56 2.08 -19.49 -13.01
N PHE A 57 2.10 -19.25 -14.31
CA PHE A 57 1.60 -17.99 -14.87
C PHE A 57 0.07 -17.89 -14.92
N VAL A 58 -0.63 -18.97 -15.23
CA VAL A 58 -2.09 -18.95 -15.40
C VAL A 58 -2.79 -19.28 -14.09
N LEU A 59 -2.36 -20.32 -13.38
CA LEU A 59 -3.01 -20.76 -12.15
C LEU A 59 -2.85 -19.72 -11.05
N ASP A 60 -1.66 -19.15 -10.84
CA ASP A 60 -1.47 -18.10 -9.83
C ASP A 60 -2.34 -16.88 -10.13
N LYS A 61 -2.48 -16.51 -11.41
CA LYS A 61 -3.31 -15.37 -11.82
C LYS A 61 -4.81 -15.65 -11.63
N VAL A 62 -5.26 -16.86 -11.94
CA VAL A 62 -6.66 -17.28 -11.75
C VAL A 62 -6.99 -17.41 -10.27
N LEU A 63 -6.09 -18.01 -9.48
CA LEU A 63 -6.22 -18.15 -8.04
C LEU A 63 -6.18 -16.79 -7.33
N ALA A 64 -5.27 -15.89 -7.71
CA ALA A 64 -5.23 -14.53 -7.19
C ALA A 64 -6.52 -13.77 -7.50
N ARG A 65 -7.03 -13.89 -8.74
CA ARG A 65 -8.29 -13.24 -9.14
C ARG A 65 -9.52 -13.82 -8.43
N SER A 66 -9.57 -15.13 -8.20
CA SER A 66 -10.68 -15.76 -7.48
C SER A 66 -10.65 -15.40 -5.99
N THR A 67 -9.46 -15.37 -5.40
CA THR A 67 -9.22 -14.99 -4.01
C THR A 67 -9.60 -13.53 -3.79
N ALA A 68 -9.17 -12.62 -4.69
CA ALA A 68 -9.55 -11.21 -4.65
C ALA A 68 -11.08 -11.01 -4.74
N ARG A 69 -11.77 -11.74 -5.62
CA ARG A 69 -13.24 -11.69 -5.72
C ARG A 69 -13.95 -12.20 -4.48
N ARG A 70 -13.46 -13.31 -3.90
CA ARG A 70 -14.04 -13.90 -2.69
C ARG A 70 -13.96 -12.93 -1.51
N TRP A 71 -12.86 -12.19 -1.43
CA TRP A 71 -12.57 -11.29 -0.32
C TRP A 71 -12.97 -9.83 -0.57
N ALA A 72 -13.44 -9.49 -1.77
CA ALA A 72 -13.87 -8.15 -2.16
C ALA A 72 -14.84 -7.48 -1.18
N PRO A 73 -15.90 -8.15 -0.66
CA PRO A 73 -16.83 -7.51 0.28
C PRO A 73 -16.15 -7.12 1.61
N VAL A 74 -15.24 -7.95 2.10
CA VAL A 74 -14.57 -7.72 3.38
C VAL A 74 -13.41 -6.73 3.22
N ASN A 75 -12.67 -6.77 2.10
CA ASN A 75 -11.72 -5.71 1.73
C ASN A 75 -12.43 -4.35 1.67
N ARG A 76 -13.62 -4.30 1.06
CA ARG A 76 -14.44 -3.08 1.00
C ARG A 76 -14.82 -2.59 2.39
N LEU A 77 -15.25 -3.48 3.29
CA LEU A 77 -15.58 -3.12 4.66
C LEU A 77 -14.35 -2.57 5.40
N ALA A 78 -13.22 -3.28 5.34
CA ALA A 78 -11.97 -2.86 5.97
C ALA A 78 -11.52 -1.48 5.46
N PHE A 79 -11.44 -1.28 4.14
CA PHE A 79 -11.02 0.00 3.56
C PHE A 79 -11.97 1.14 3.89
N THR A 80 -13.27 0.86 4.00
CA THR A 80 -14.26 1.86 4.42
C THR A 80 -14.05 2.24 5.88
N GLU A 81 -13.78 1.28 6.77
CA GLU A 81 -13.44 1.57 8.17
C GLU A 81 -12.16 2.41 8.29
N PHE A 82 -11.10 2.05 7.54
CA PHE A 82 -9.87 2.87 7.51
C PHE A 82 -10.15 4.29 7.01
N LEU A 83 -10.94 4.46 5.95
CA LEU A 83 -11.30 5.79 5.44
C LEU A 83 -12.11 6.60 6.46
N HIS A 84 -13.04 5.99 7.18
CA HIS A 84 -13.81 6.68 8.21
C HIS A 84 -12.94 7.09 9.38
N ALA A 85 -12.00 6.25 9.80
CA ALA A 85 -11.16 6.59 10.93
C ALA A 85 -10.09 7.64 10.60
N LEU A 86 -9.69 7.73 9.33
CA LEU A 86 -8.82 8.79 8.81
C LEU A 86 -9.60 10.08 8.47
N ALA A 87 -10.93 10.05 8.54
CA ALA A 87 -11.76 11.20 8.21
C ALA A 87 -11.65 12.27 9.31
N ASP A 88 -11.62 13.51 8.87
CA ASP A 88 -11.91 14.65 9.72
C ASP A 88 -13.42 14.66 9.98
N ASP A 89 -13.82 14.43 11.24
CA ASP A 89 -15.24 14.31 11.62
C ASP A 89 -16.00 15.63 11.43
N ASP A 90 -15.32 16.77 11.51
CA ASP A 90 -15.93 18.09 11.37
C ASP A 90 -16.01 18.52 9.89
N ALA A 91 -15.01 18.13 9.09
CA ALA A 91 -14.92 18.53 7.68
C ALA A 91 -15.55 17.50 6.71
N SER A 92 -15.76 16.25 7.14
CA SER A 92 -16.23 15.18 6.25
C SER A 92 -17.76 14.99 6.29
N GLU A 93 -18.41 15.08 5.12
CA GLU A 93 -19.78 14.59 4.95
C GLU A 93 -19.79 13.10 4.55
N ILE A 94 -19.56 12.23 5.53
CA ILE A 94 -19.51 10.77 5.33
C ILE A 94 -20.77 10.23 4.66
N SER A 95 -21.96 10.72 5.06
CA SER A 95 -23.25 10.31 4.50
C SER A 95 -23.40 10.64 3.01
N ARG A 96 -22.61 11.58 2.49
CA ARG A 96 -22.58 11.96 1.07
C ARG A 96 -21.35 11.45 0.33
N GLY A 97 -20.53 10.62 0.99
CA GLY A 97 -19.29 10.09 0.43
C GLY A 97 -18.15 11.11 0.31
N GLN A 98 -18.29 12.29 0.94
CA GLN A 98 -17.21 13.26 1.01
C GLN A 98 -16.38 12.99 2.26
N VAL A 99 -15.19 12.43 2.06
CA VAL A 99 -14.22 12.21 3.12
C VAL A 99 -13.12 13.25 2.96
N ILE A 100 -12.76 13.93 4.02
CA ILE A 100 -11.59 14.80 4.07
C ILE A 100 -10.63 14.17 5.07
N THR A 101 -9.38 13.96 4.68
CA THR A 101 -8.38 13.35 5.57
C THR A 101 -8.03 14.32 6.69
N ARG A 102 -8.06 13.85 7.93
CA ARG A 102 -7.60 14.62 9.08
C ARG A 102 -6.13 14.97 8.93
N SER A 103 -5.78 16.22 9.21
CA SER A 103 -4.40 16.70 9.17
C SER A 103 -3.91 17.11 10.56
N LEU A 104 -2.69 16.72 10.89
CA LEU A 104 -1.97 17.24 12.04
C LEU A 104 -1.58 18.70 11.77
N THR A 105 -1.80 19.57 12.74
CA THR A 105 -1.37 20.99 12.64
C THR A 105 0.08 21.09 13.11
N PRO A 106 1.01 21.61 12.28
CA PRO A 106 2.37 21.83 12.73
C PRO A 106 2.39 22.94 13.80
N PRO A 107 3.20 22.79 14.86
CA PRO A 107 3.30 23.80 15.91
C PRO A 107 3.88 25.08 15.30
N ALA A 108 3.28 26.23 15.63
CA ALA A 108 3.78 27.49 15.09
C ALA A 108 5.06 27.87 15.83
N TYR A 109 6.11 28.29 15.13
CA TYR A 109 7.28 28.84 15.82
C TYR A 109 6.85 30.12 16.55
N GLN A 110 6.92 30.10 17.88
CA GLN A 110 6.53 31.21 18.74
C GLN A 110 7.73 31.77 19.49
N ILE A 111 7.65 33.07 19.78
CA ILE A 111 8.64 33.78 20.60
C ILE A 111 8.53 33.34 22.07
N ASP A 112 7.35 32.86 22.49
CA ASP A 112 7.08 32.37 23.83
C ASP A 112 7.37 30.86 23.93
N PRO A 113 8.42 30.44 24.67
CA PRO A 113 8.80 29.05 24.84
C PRO A 113 7.69 28.20 25.48
N GLN A 114 7.01 28.72 26.51
CA GLN A 114 6.01 27.94 27.26
C GLN A 114 4.84 27.55 26.38
N ARG A 115 4.39 28.48 25.54
CA ARG A 115 3.29 28.22 24.61
C ARG A 115 3.69 27.26 23.49
N TYR A 116 4.96 27.25 23.10
CA TYR A 116 5.47 26.27 22.15
C TYR A 116 5.52 24.87 22.75
N ASP A 117 5.98 24.73 23.99
CA ASP A 117 5.98 23.46 24.72
C ASP A 117 4.55 22.90 24.88
N ASP A 118 3.57 23.76 25.22
CA ASP A 118 2.15 23.37 25.28
C ASP A 118 1.63 22.85 23.90
N GLU A 119 2.05 23.46 22.79
CA GLU A 119 1.70 23.01 21.44
C GLU A 119 2.38 21.68 21.07
N LEU A 120 3.62 21.47 21.50
CA LEU A 120 4.34 20.20 21.34
C LEU A 120 3.67 19.08 22.15
N GLU A 121 3.25 19.35 23.38
CA GLU A 121 2.51 18.40 24.21
C GLU A 121 1.18 18.00 23.55
N GLN A 122 0.40 18.98 23.11
CA GLN A 122 -0.85 18.74 22.39
C GLN A 122 -0.64 17.93 21.11
N LEU A 123 0.42 18.21 20.35
CA LEU A 123 0.78 17.45 19.17
C LEU A 123 1.10 15.99 19.52
N ARG A 124 1.89 15.74 20.57
CA ARG A 124 2.21 14.37 21.03
C ARG A 124 0.95 13.62 21.42
N ASP A 125 0.07 14.23 22.20
CA ASP A 125 -1.19 13.62 22.62
C ASP A 125 -2.10 13.30 21.44
N LEU A 126 -2.15 14.17 20.43
CA LEU A 126 -2.88 13.92 19.20
C LEU A 126 -2.27 12.73 18.44
N VAL A 127 -0.95 12.73 18.24
CA VAL A 127 -0.23 11.67 17.52
C VAL A 127 -0.38 10.31 18.22
N LEU A 128 -0.33 10.27 19.55
CA LEU A 128 -0.55 9.03 20.32
C LEU A 128 -1.97 8.50 20.15
N ARG A 129 -2.98 9.39 20.15
CA ARG A 129 -4.38 9.00 19.88
C ARG A 129 -4.56 8.45 18.47
N GLU A 130 -4.00 9.13 17.46
CA GLU A 130 -4.05 8.67 16.07
C GLU A 130 -3.35 7.32 15.89
N ARG A 131 -2.17 7.15 16.50
CA ARG A 131 -1.44 5.87 16.48
C ARG A 131 -2.25 4.75 17.14
N ALA A 132 -2.91 5.01 18.27
CA ALA A 132 -3.74 4.03 18.96
C ALA A 132 -4.93 3.59 18.09
N LEU A 133 -5.60 4.55 17.44
CA LEU A 133 -6.70 4.30 16.51
C LEU A 133 -6.23 3.47 15.30
N LEU A 134 -5.10 3.83 14.69
CA LEU A 134 -4.53 3.08 13.56
C LEU A 134 -4.15 1.65 13.97
N SER A 135 -3.60 1.49 15.17
CA SER A 135 -3.20 0.19 15.72
C SER A 135 -4.41 -0.70 16.01
N ASP A 136 -5.51 -0.14 16.53
CA ASP A 136 -6.75 -0.88 16.76
C ASP A 136 -7.35 -1.42 15.45
N LEU A 137 -7.42 -0.57 14.42
CA LEU A 137 -7.89 -0.98 13.09
C LEU A 137 -6.99 -2.04 12.46
N LEU A 138 -5.67 -1.87 12.56
CA LEU A 138 -4.73 -2.88 12.11
C LEU A 138 -4.91 -4.19 12.86
N SER A 139 -5.07 -4.16 14.19
CA SER A 139 -5.30 -5.38 14.97
C SER A 139 -6.53 -6.16 14.47
N ARG A 140 -7.60 -5.42 14.15
CA ARG A 140 -8.85 -5.99 13.63
C ARG A 140 -8.72 -6.54 12.21
N TRP A 141 -8.05 -5.81 11.32
CA TRP A 141 -8.07 -6.09 9.89
C TRP A 141 -6.80 -6.73 9.33
N ALA A 142 -5.65 -6.66 10.00
CA ALA A 142 -4.37 -7.18 9.49
C ALA A 142 -4.41 -8.68 9.16
N PRO A 143 -4.98 -9.58 10.00
CA PRO A 143 -5.07 -11.01 9.65
C PRO A 143 -5.82 -11.22 8.33
N PHE A 144 -6.87 -10.41 8.12
CA PHE A 144 -7.68 -10.46 6.91
C PHE A 144 -6.95 -9.89 5.69
N LEU A 145 -6.40 -8.67 5.82
CA LEU A 145 -5.72 -7.97 4.74
C LEU A 145 -4.47 -8.72 4.26
N ALA A 146 -3.73 -9.36 5.17
CA ALA A 146 -2.59 -10.20 4.82
C ALA A 146 -3.00 -11.46 4.03
N SER A 147 -4.20 -12.00 4.26
CA SER A 147 -4.68 -13.24 3.63
C SER A 147 -5.46 -13.03 2.33
N SER A 148 -5.94 -11.81 2.07
CA SER A 148 -6.90 -11.53 0.99
C SER A 148 -6.25 -11.22 -0.36
N GLY A 149 -4.92 -11.15 -0.41
CA GLY A 149 -4.12 -10.94 -1.62
C GLY A 149 -4.19 -9.51 -2.15
N ASP A 150 -3.05 -8.98 -2.62
CA ASP A 150 -2.92 -7.65 -3.26
C ASP A 150 -3.23 -6.44 -2.34
N ASN A 151 -2.97 -6.57 -1.03
CA ASN A 151 -3.10 -5.47 -0.06
C ASN A 151 -1.75 -4.96 0.49
N GLU A 152 -0.64 -5.44 -0.06
CA GLU A 152 0.72 -5.11 0.40
C GLU A 152 0.98 -3.60 0.38
N ALA A 153 0.58 -2.91 -0.68
CA ALA A 153 0.74 -1.46 -0.78
C ALA A 153 -0.02 -0.69 0.32
N VAL A 154 -1.23 -1.14 0.67
CA VAL A 154 -2.03 -0.53 1.74
C VAL A 154 -1.35 -0.77 3.10
N LEU A 155 -0.91 -2.00 3.36
CA LEU A 155 -0.20 -2.34 4.60
C LEU A 155 1.12 -1.58 4.73
N GLN A 156 1.85 -1.37 3.63
CA GLN A 156 3.06 -0.57 3.60
C GLN A 156 2.77 0.89 3.95
N HIS A 157 1.75 1.50 3.33
CA HIS A 157 1.35 2.87 3.65
C HIS A 157 1.01 3.04 5.13
N ILE A 158 0.27 2.08 5.70
CA ILE A 158 -0.08 2.10 7.12
C ILE A 158 1.18 1.99 8.00
N ALA A 159 2.12 1.10 7.67
CA ALA A 159 3.38 0.98 8.39
C ALA A 159 4.20 2.28 8.34
N ASP A 160 4.30 2.90 7.17
CA ASP A 160 5.01 4.17 6.99
C ASP A 160 4.39 5.30 7.82
N ILE A 161 3.05 5.34 7.92
CA ILE A 161 2.34 6.31 8.77
C ILE A 161 2.61 6.05 10.25
N ALA A 162 2.56 4.79 10.70
CA ALA A 162 2.84 4.44 12.09
C ALA A 162 4.28 4.84 12.49
N LEU A 163 5.25 4.63 11.61
CA LEU A 163 6.63 5.09 11.81
C LEU A 163 6.72 6.62 11.83
N SER A 164 5.94 7.31 10.97
CA SER A 164 5.89 8.76 10.94
C SER A 164 5.35 9.35 12.25
N PHE A 165 4.35 8.71 12.86
CA PHE A 165 3.86 9.12 14.19
C PHE A 165 4.94 9.00 15.27
N ASP A 166 5.71 7.91 15.28
CA ASP A 166 6.81 7.75 16.23
C ASP A 166 7.90 8.82 16.02
N ARG A 167 8.24 9.14 14.77
CA ARG A 167 9.19 10.23 14.46
C ARG A 167 8.71 11.60 14.92
N ILE A 168 7.42 11.92 14.74
CA ILE A 168 6.87 13.19 15.21
C ILE A 168 6.94 13.27 16.74
N ARG A 169 6.54 12.20 17.44
CA ARG A 169 6.61 12.14 18.90
C ARG A 169 8.05 12.36 19.39
N ASP A 170 9.01 11.66 18.81
CA ASP A 170 10.40 11.73 19.22
C ASP A 170 11.00 13.10 18.90
N ALA A 171 10.71 13.66 17.72
CA ALA A 171 11.13 15.02 17.36
C ALA A 171 10.51 16.09 18.27
N ALA A 172 9.25 15.93 18.68
CA ALA A 172 8.59 16.84 19.60
C ALA A 172 9.21 16.80 21.01
N LEU A 173 9.61 15.62 21.49
CA LEU A 173 10.33 15.49 22.78
C LEU A 173 11.74 16.09 22.71
N GLU A 174 12.43 15.91 21.59
CA GLU A 174 13.75 16.54 21.35
C GLU A 174 13.64 18.06 21.33
N ALA A 175 12.63 18.63 20.65
CA ALA A 175 12.42 20.07 20.56
C ALA A 175 12.01 20.73 21.89
N GLU A 176 11.27 20.02 22.75
CA GLU A 176 10.96 20.49 24.13
C GLU A 176 12.21 20.50 25.02
N SER A 177 13.11 19.53 24.81
CA SER A 177 14.35 19.41 25.58
C SER A 177 15.38 20.47 25.19
N ASP A 178 15.42 20.86 23.91
CA ASP A 178 16.34 21.85 23.37
C ASP A 178 15.60 22.76 22.37
N HIS A 179 15.52 24.04 22.70
CA HIS A 179 14.75 25.04 21.95
C HIS A 179 15.48 25.53 20.69
N ASP A 180 16.22 24.63 20.03
CA ASP A 180 16.93 24.90 18.78
C ASP A 180 15.91 25.10 17.65
N PRO A 181 15.94 26.25 16.95
CA PRO A 181 15.12 26.48 15.76
C PRO A 181 15.22 25.37 14.69
N ALA A 182 16.35 24.66 14.60
CA ALA A 182 16.50 23.53 13.70
C ALA A 182 15.63 22.32 14.10
N LEU A 183 15.49 22.05 15.40
CA LEU A 183 14.60 21.00 15.91
C LEU A 183 13.13 21.37 15.68
N HIS A 184 12.78 22.65 15.83
CA HIS A 184 11.42 23.14 15.57
C HIS A 184 11.03 22.98 14.10
N ALA A 185 11.96 23.30 13.19
CA ALA A 185 11.78 23.09 11.75
C ALA A 185 11.60 21.60 11.43
N ARG A 186 12.39 20.72 12.06
CA ARG A 186 12.29 19.28 11.90
C ARG A 186 10.92 18.73 12.32
N VAL A 187 10.36 19.15 13.45
CA VAL A 187 9.00 18.75 13.87
C VAL A 187 7.97 19.14 12.80
N SER A 188 8.05 20.37 12.30
CA SER A 188 7.13 20.87 11.27
C SER A 188 7.24 20.08 9.96
N ASP A 189 8.45 19.67 9.59
CA ASP A 189 8.70 18.87 8.40
C ASP A 189 8.18 17.44 8.55
N GLU A 190 8.39 16.79 9.69
CA GLU A 190 7.85 15.46 10.00
C GLU A 190 6.31 15.47 10.00
N VAL A 191 5.68 16.50 10.56
CA VAL A 191 4.22 16.70 10.51
C VAL A 191 3.73 16.82 9.07
N ARG A 192 4.41 17.63 8.24
CA ARG A 192 4.04 17.82 6.83
C ARG A 192 4.19 16.53 6.03
N GLU A 193 5.26 15.78 6.28
CA GLU A 193 5.51 14.51 5.61
C GLU A 193 4.46 13.45 6.01
N CYS A 194 4.08 13.40 7.30
CA CYS A 194 3.02 12.54 7.80
C CYS A 194 1.68 12.86 7.14
N ASN A 195 1.30 14.14 7.07
CA ASN A 195 0.07 14.57 6.40
C ASN A 195 0.03 14.15 4.92
N SER A 196 1.17 14.23 4.21
CA SER A 196 1.31 13.72 2.85
C SER A 196 1.06 12.21 2.77
N ARG A 197 1.63 11.43 3.71
CA ARG A 197 1.41 9.97 3.78
C ARG A 197 -0.06 9.62 4.05
N LEU A 198 -0.73 10.33 4.96
CA LEU A 198 -2.15 10.14 5.25
C LEU A 198 -3.02 10.39 4.01
N LEU A 199 -2.70 11.44 3.23
CA LEU A 199 -3.37 11.73 1.97
C LEU A 199 -3.13 10.63 0.92
N MET A 200 -1.89 10.13 0.80
CA MET A 200 -1.56 9.05 -0.12
C MET A 200 -2.31 7.75 0.22
N LEU A 201 -2.40 7.39 1.50
CA LEU A 201 -3.18 6.24 1.94
C LEU A 201 -4.66 6.43 1.61
N THR A 202 -5.21 7.61 1.88
CA THR A 202 -6.62 7.93 1.58
C THR A 202 -6.92 7.78 0.09
N ASP A 203 -6.04 8.27 -0.79
CA ASP A 203 -6.19 8.14 -2.24
C ASP A 203 -6.11 6.66 -2.69
N GLU A 204 -5.15 5.89 -2.16
CA GLU A 204 -5.04 4.46 -2.44
C GLU A 204 -6.31 3.70 -2.04
N LEU A 205 -6.83 3.93 -0.82
CA LEU A 205 -8.05 3.29 -0.35
C LEU A 205 -9.26 3.63 -1.23
N ARG A 206 -9.40 4.89 -1.65
CA ARG A 206 -10.46 5.31 -2.59
C ARG A 206 -10.34 4.60 -3.93
N ARG A 207 -9.14 4.56 -4.51
CA ARG A 207 -8.89 3.86 -5.78
C ARG A 207 -9.23 2.37 -5.70
N ARG A 208 -8.91 1.72 -4.57
CA ARG A 208 -9.24 0.32 -4.32
C ARG A 208 -10.75 0.11 -4.22
N LEU A 209 -11.47 1.00 -3.55
CA LEU A 209 -12.92 0.94 -3.43
C LEU A 209 -13.64 1.13 -4.77
N THR A 210 -13.20 2.07 -5.61
CA THR A 210 -13.78 2.26 -6.95
C THR A 210 -13.51 1.08 -7.88
N THR A 211 -12.33 0.47 -7.78
CA THR A 211 -11.96 -0.71 -8.61
C THR A 211 -12.74 -1.96 -8.19
N THR A 212 -13.09 -2.07 -6.91
CA THR A 212 -13.86 -3.22 -6.38
C THR A 212 -15.36 -3.11 -6.71
N ALA A 213 -15.85 -1.93 -7.06
CA ALA A 213 -17.25 -1.70 -7.43
C ALA A 213 -17.56 -2.04 -8.91
N ALA A 214 -16.55 -2.27 -9.74
CA ALA A 214 -16.64 -2.60 -11.18
C ALA A 214 -16.37 -4.08 -11.45
#